data_AF-A0A5J5K5G5-F1
#
_entry.id   AF-A0A5J5K5G5-F1
#
_cell.length_a   1.000
_cell.length_b   1.000
_cell.length_c   1.000
_cell.angle_alpha   90.00
_cell.angle_beta   90.00
_cell.angle_gamma   90.00
#
_symmetry.space_group_name_H-M   'P 1'
#
loop_
_entity.id
_entity.type
_entity.pdbx_description
1 polymer ?
#
loop_
_entity_poly.entity_id
_entity_poly.type
_entity_poly.pdbx_seq_one_letter_code
_entity_poly.pdbx_strand_id
1 'polypeptide(L)'
;MVAGLAGLVVDAGLTDPLGWALWFGGLIVAHDGVLVPLVLLTGVAVGRMREPSPVRAGLIVAAVLSLIALPMVTGFGRRADNPSLLPLDYGRNLLVVLGLVALVTALTATAVRLRAKRRRR
;
A
#
# COMPACT_ATOMS: atom_id res chain seq x y z
N MET A 1 -18.48 -15.82 -18.20
CA MET A 1 -17.08 -16.23 -18.46
C MET A 1 -16.88 -16.80 -19.85
N VAL A 2 -17.69 -17.76 -20.32
CA VAL A 2 -17.51 -18.42 -21.64
C VAL A 2 -17.43 -17.42 -22.80
N ALA A 3 -18.33 -16.43 -22.86
CA ALA A 3 -18.30 -15.40 -23.90
C ALA A 3 -17.02 -14.53 -23.88
N GLY A 4 -16.43 -14.29 -22.71
CA GLY A 4 -15.20 -13.50 -22.57
C GLY A 4 -13.94 -14.26 -22.99
N LEU A 5 -13.84 -15.55 -22.62
CA LEU A 5 -12.77 -16.43 -23.08
C LEU A 5 -12.90 -16.72 -24.59
N ALA A 6 -14.12 -16.90 -25.08
CA ALA A 6 -14.38 -17.06 -26.50
C ALA A 6 -13.97 -15.81 -27.29
N GLY A 7 -14.33 -14.61 -26.83
CA GLY A 7 -13.89 -13.35 -27.44
C GLY A 7 -12.37 -13.18 -27.44
N LEU A 8 -11.69 -13.56 -26.35
CA LEU A 8 -10.22 -13.54 -26.28
C LEU A 8 -9.59 -14.34 -27.42
N VAL A 9 -10.13 -15.54 -27.71
CA VAL A 9 -9.61 -16.43 -28.76
C VAL A 9 -10.08 -16.05 -30.16
N VAL A 10 -11.33 -15.63 -30.32
CA VAL A 10 -11.92 -15.25 -31.62
C VAL A 10 -11.28 -13.97 -32.16
N ASP A 11 -11.00 -13.01 -31.28
CA ASP A 11 -10.35 -11.73 -31.64
C ASP A 11 -8.84 -11.75 -31.35
N ALA A 12 -8.18 -12.92 -31.44
CA ALA A 12 -6.77 -13.12 -31.05
C ALA A 12 -5.78 -12.13 -31.70
N GLY A 13 -6.08 -11.65 -32.92
CA GLY A 13 -5.28 -10.62 -33.60
C GLY A 13 -5.31 -9.24 -32.94
N LEU A 14 -6.28 -8.97 -32.06
CA LEU A 14 -6.45 -7.72 -31.31
C LEU A 14 -6.17 -7.88 -29.81
N THR A 15 -6.25 -9.10 -29.28
CA THR A 15 -6.26 -9.36 -27.82
C THR A 15 -4.97 -9.98 -27.27
N ASP A 16 -4.08 -10.49 -28.12
CA ASP A 16 -2.87 -11.24 -27.72
C ASP A 16 -3.13 -12.23 -26.56
N PRO A 17 -3.80 -13.37 -26.84
CA PRO A 17 -4.25 -14.29 -25.80
C PRO A 17 -3.09 -14.87 -24.96
N LEU A 18 -1.91 -15.03 -25.56
CA LEU A 18 -0.72 -15.51 -24.87
C LEU A 18 -0.14 -14.44 -23.95
N GLY A 19 0.00 -13.20 -24.42
CA GLY A 19 0.40 -12.07 -23.58
C GLY A 19 -0.57 -11.86 -22.40
N TRP A 20 -1.87 -11.97 -22.66
CA TRP A 20 -2.89 -11.94 -21.61
C TRP A 20 -2.71 -13.07 -20.60
N ALA A 21 -2.54 -14.31 -21.06
CA ALA A 21 -2.39 -15.48 -20.19
C ALA A 21 -1.13 -15.41 -19.34
N LEU A 22 -0.02 -14.93 -19.93
CA LEU A 22 1.24 -14.71 -19.22
C LEU A 22 1.12 -13.59 -18.18
N TRP A 23 0.47 -12.48 -18.52
CA TRP A 23 0.24 -11.38 -17.58
C TRP A 23 -0.65 -11.83 -16.41
N PHE A 24 -1.78 -12.49 -16.73
CA PHE A 24 -2.74 -12.95 -15.74
C PHE A 24 -2.16 -14.06 -14.85
N GLY A 25 -1.54 -15.07 -15.47
CA GLY A 25 -0.87 -16.15 -14.75
C GLY A 25 0.31 -15.63 -13.91
N GLY A 26 1.11 -14.72 -14.47
CA GLY A 26 2.19 -14.06 -13.74
C GLY A 26 1.69 -13.28 -12.53
N LEU A 27 0.56 -12.58 -12.64
CA LEU A 27 -0.07 -11.88 -11.52
C LEU A 27 -0.51 -12.84 -10.42
N ILE A 28 -1.11 -13.98 -10.77
CA ILE A 28 -1.51 -15.02 -9.80
C ILE A 28 -0.27 -15.56 -9.07
N VAL A 29 0.76 -15.94 -9.82
CA VAL A 29 2.00 -16.49 -9.25
C VAL A 29 2.69 -15.48 -8.34
N ALA A 30 2.77 -14.21 -8.74
CA ALA A 30 3.34 -13.15 -7.91
C ALA A 30 2.51 -12.90 -6.65
N HIS A 31 1.17 -12.93 -6.77
CA HIS A 31 0.27 -12.74 -5.64
C HIS A 31 0.42 -13.88 -4.62
N ASP A 32 0.26 -15.13 -5.06
CA ASP A 32 0.22 -16.28 -4.17
C ASP A 32 1.62 -16.69 -3.69
N GLY A 33 2.64 -16.51 -4.52
CA GLY A 33 4.03 -16.85 -4.21
C GLY A 33 4.79 -15.79 -3.43
N VAL A 34 4.41 -14.51 -3.54
CA VAL A 34 5.14 -13.41 -2.89
C VAL A 34 4.26 -12.58 -1.98
N LEU A 35 3.14 -12.06 -2.49
CA LEU A 35 2.32 -11.13 -1.72
C LEU A 35 1.68 -11.81 -0.50
N VAL A 36 1.04 -12.97 -0.70
CA VAL A 36 0.39 -13.72 0.37
C VAL A 36 1.39 -14.11 1.48
N PRO A 37 2.55 -14.74 1.18
CA PRO A 37 3.55 -15.03 2.20
C PRO A 37 4.03 -13.80 2.94
N LEU A 38 4.30 -12.69 2.23
CA LEU A 38 4.76 -11.45 2.85
C LEU A 38 3.71 -10.88 3.82
N VAL A 39 2.44 -10.87 3.42
CA VAL A 39 1.32 -10.42 4.26
C VAL A 39 1.18 -11.31 5.51
N LEU A 40 1.24 -12.63 5.35
CA LEU A 40 1.18 -13.57 6.46
C LEU A 40 2.36 -13.40 7.42
N LEU A 41 3.59 -13.32 6.90
CA LEU A 41 4.80 -13.07 7.70
C LEU A 41 4.70 -11.75 8.46
N THR A 42 4.20 -10.70 7.81
CA THR A 42 3.98 -9.40 8.45
C THR A 42 2.92 -9.50 9.55
N GLY A 43 1.79 -10.16 9.28
CA GLY A 43 0.73 -10.39 10.26
C GLY A 43 1.21 -11.20 11.48
N VAL A 44 2.01 -12.24 11.24
CA VAL A 44 2.62 -13.06 12.30
C VAL A 44 3.65 -12.26 13.10
N ALA A 45 4.56 -11.55 12.44
CA ALA A 45 5.50 -10.65 13.10
C ALA A 45 4.75 -9.61 13.93
N VAL A 46 3.63 -9.10 13.40
CA VAL A 46 2.81 -8.12 14.08
C VAL A 46 2.10 -8.70 15.30
N GLY A 47 1.53 -9.91 15.18
CA GLY A 47 0.78 -10.59 16.23
C GLY A 47 1.66 -11.14 17.36
N ARG A 48 2.94 -11.43 17.10
CA ARG A 48 3.90 -11.86 18.13
C ARG A 48 4.36 -10.76 19.07
N MET A 49 4.03 -9.51 18.78
CA MET A 49 4.46 -8.37 19.59
C MET A 49 3.44 -8.13 20.71
N ARG A 50 3.90 -8.26 21.97
CA ARG A 50 3.10 -8.29 23.20
C ARG A 50 2.07 -7.16 23.36
N GLU A 51 2.42 -5.93 22.99
CA GLU A 51 1.46 -4.82 22.98
C GLU A 51 1.72 -3.89 21.78
N PRO A 52 0.68 -3.55 20.98
CA PRO A 52 0.80 -2.54 19.95
C PRO A 52 0.99 -1.17 20.60
N SER A 53 2.19 -0.60 20.50
CA SER A 53 2.42 0.78 20.92
C SER A 53 1.81 1.75 19.90
N PRO A 54 1.30 2.92 20.33
CA PRO A 54 0.82 3.95 19.40
C PRO A 54 1.89 4.34 18.37
N VAL A 55 3.16 4.35 18.78
CA VAL A 55 4.31 4.61 17.90
C VAL A 55 4.38 3.59 16.76
N ARG A 56 4.22 2.32 17.08
CA ARG A 56 4.27 1.24 16.09
C ARG A 56 3.09 1.32 15.11
N ALA A 57 1.88 1.59 15.60
CA ALA A 57 0.73 1.82 14.74
C ALA A 57 0.98 2.99 13.78
N GLY A 58 1.53 4.10 14.30
CA GLY A 58 1.94 5.26 13.51
C GLY A 58 2.97 4.91 12.43
N LEU A 59 4.01 4.14 12.76
CA LEU A 59 5.03 3.70 11.80
C LEU A 59 4.44 2.80 10.70
N ILE A 60 3.53 1.91 11.03
CA ILE A 60 2.84 1.05 10.04
C ILE A 60 2.02 1.91 9.08
N VAL A 61 1.22 2.85 9.62
CA VAL A 61 0.41 3.77 8.79
C VAL A 61 1.31 4.61 7.89
N ALA A 62 2.39 5.17 8.43
CA ALA A 62 3.36 5.95 7.67
C ALA A 62 4.01 5.12 6.54
N ALA A 63 4.40 3.87 6.82
CA ALA A 63 4.99 2.98 5.83
C ALA A 63 4.01 2.66 4.69
N VAL A 64 2.76 2.32 5.02
CA VAL A 64 1.72 2.01 4.02
C VAL A 64 1.42 3.22 3.14
N LEU A 65 1.24 4.40 3.75
CA LEU A 65 0.98 5.63 2.99
C LEU A 65 2.16 5.99 2.09
N SER A 66 3.40 5.79 2.56
CA SER A 66 4.60 6.00 1.75
C SER A 66 4.66 5.04 0.57
N LEU A 67 4.35 3.75 0.78
CA LEU A 67 4.36 2.74 -0.27
C LEU A 67 3.32 3.05 -1.37
N ILE A 68 2.12 3.44 -0.98
CA ILE A 68 1.04 3.83 -1.91
C ILE A 68 1.41 5.13 -2.66
N ALA A 69 2.02 6.10 -1.96
CA ALA A 69 2.38 7.38 -2.55
C ALA A 69 3.63 7.33 -3.44
N LEU A 70 4.48 6.32 -3.27
CA LEU A 70 5.75 6.18 -3.96
C LEU A 70 5.67 6.37 -5.48
N PRO A 71 4.82 5.65 -6.24
CA PRO A 71 4.72 5.84 -7.69
C PRO A 71 4.32 7.28 -8.08
N MET A 72 3.47 7.92 -7.28
CA MET A 72 3.02 9.29 -7.57
C MET A 72 4.14 10.30 -7.30
N VAL A 73 4.91 10.12 -6.22
CA VAL A 73 6.06 10.96 -5.88
C VAL A 73 7.19 10.79 -6.88
N THR A 74 7.49 9.57 -7.33
CA THR A 74 8.51 9.31 -8.35
C THR A 74 8.10 9.76 -9.75
N GLY A 75 6.82 10.12 -9.94
CA GLY A 75 6.30 10.52 -11.25
C GLY A 75 6.04 9.35 -12.18
N PHE A 76 5.90 8.13 -11.65
CA PHE A 76 5.57 6.96 -12.43
C PHE A 76 4.23 7.18 -13.14
N GLY A 77 4.22 7.01 -14.47
CA GLY A 77 3.04 7.28 -15.30
C GLY A 77 2.81 8.75 -15.65
N ARG A 78 3.70 9.67 -15.27
CA ARG A 78 3.63 11.07 -15.73
C ARG A 78 3.87 11.15 -17.23
N ARG A 79 3.00 11.87 -17.93
CA ARG A 79 3.16 12.16 -19.37
C ARG A 79 3.07 13.65 -19.63
N ALA A 80 3.90 14.17 -20.53
CA ALA A 80 3.99 15.60 -20.83
C ALA A 80 2.78 16.11 -21.62
N ASP A 81 2.16 15.24 -22.42
CA ASP A 81 0.95 15.49 -23.21
C ASP A 81 -0.34 15.46 -22.38
N ASN A 82 -0.30 14.89 -21.16
CA ASN A 82 -1.44 14.86 -20.26
C ASN A 82 -1.04 15.22 -18.81
N PRO A 83 -0.93 16.53 -18.49
CA PRO A 83 -0.56 17.00 -17.16
C PRO A 83 -1.59 16.67 -16.08
N SER A 84 -2.81 16.27 -16.46
CA SER A 84 -3.87 15.90 -15.52
C SER A 84 -3.66 14.54 -14.83
N LEU A 85 -2.69 13.73 -15.28
CA LEU A 85 -2.38 12.43 -14.68
C LEU A 85 -1.79 12.55 -13.27
N LEU A 86 -0.90 13.52 -13.05
CA LEU A 86 -0.32 13.80 -11.74
C LEU A 86 -0.35 15.31 -11.46
N PRO A 87 -1.54 15.88 -11.19
CA PRO A 87 -1.71 17.33 -11.10
C PRO A 87 -1.24 17.91 -9.75
N LEU A 88 -1.09 17.06 -8.73
CA LEU A 88 -0.73 17.48 -7.38
C LEU A 88 0.77 17.30 -7.14
N ASP A 89 1.29 18.13 -6.24
CA ASP A 89 2.60 17.94 -5.62
C ASP A 89 2.52 16.80 -4.58
N TYR A 90 2.64 15.56 -5.06
CA TYR A 90 2.56 14.36 -4.22
C TYR A 90 3.68 14.29 -3.19
N GLY A 91 4.85 14.88 -3.47
CA GLY A 91 5.96 14.95 -2.51
C GLY A 91 5.57 15.79 -1.30
N ARG A 92 5.11 17.02 -1.54
CA ARG A 92 4.62 17.91 -0.47
C ARG A 92 3.43 17.30 0.27
N ASN A 93 2.46 16.76 -0.46
CA ASN A 93 1.26 16.19 0.17
C ASN A 93 1.58 14.96 1.03
N LEU A 94 2.52 14.11 0.59
CA LEU A 94 2.98 12.99 1.40
C LEU A 94 3.65 13.48 2.70
N LEU A 95 4.52 14.50 2.64
CA LEU A 95 5.14 15.07 3.83
C LEU A 95 4.11 15.64 4.82
N VAL A 96 3.07 16.33 4.32
CA VAL A 96 1.98 16.84 5.16
C VAL A 96 1.25 15.69 5.86
N VAL A 97 0.89 14.64 5.12
CA VAL A 97 0.20 13.48 5.68
C VAL A 97 1.07 12.74 6.70
N LEU A 98 2.36 12.53 6.42
CA LEU A 98 3.30 11.92 7.35
C LEU A 98 3.48 12.77 8.62
N GLY A 99 3.51 14.09 8.49
CA GLY A 99 3.52 15.02 9.61
C GLY A 99 2.27 14.87 10.50
N LEU A 100 1.09 14.76 9.90
CA LEU A 100 -0.16 14.51 10.63
C LEU A 100 -0.15 13.16 11.35
N VAL A 101 0.30 12.09 10.69
CA VAL A 101 0.44 10.76 11.30
C VAL A 101 1.40 10.82 12.50
N ALA A 102 2.54 11.50 12.35
CA ALA A 102 3.52 11.67 13.43
C ALA A 102 2.92 12.45 14.61
N LEU A 103 2.17 13.53 14.34
CA LEU A 103 1.49 14.33 15.36
C LEU A 103 0.47 13.49 16.16
N VAL A 104 -0.44 12.81 15.46
CA VAL A 104 -1.46 11.95 16.10
C VAL A 104 -0.80 10.83 16.93
N THR A 105 0.26 10.24 16.39
CA THR A 105 1.04 9.21 17.06
C THR A 105 1.67 9.73 18.35
N ALA A 106 2.30 10.91 18.31
CA ALA A 106 2.93 11.53 19.47
C ALA A 106 1.92 11.90 20.56
N LEU A 107 0.77 12.48 20.18
CA LEU A 107 -0.32 12.80 21.10
C LEU A 107 -0.87 11.55 21.79
N THR A 108 -1.12 10.49 21.01
CA THR A 108 -1.64 9.22 21.52
C THR A 108 -0.65 8.54 22.44
N ALA A 109 0.63 8.46 22.04
CA ALA A 109 1.71 7.90 22.87
C ALA A 109 1.84 8.65 24.20
N THR A 110 1.77 9.97 24.17
CA THR A 110 1.83 10.83 25.37
C THR A 110 0.63 10.59 26.27
N ALA A 111 -0.59 10.55 25.70
CA ALA A 111 -1.80 10.28 26.46
C ALA A 111 -1.79 8.91 27.16
N VAL A 112 -1.33 7.87 26.47
CA VAL A 112 -1.19 6.51 27.04
C VAL A 112 -0.18 6.51 28.19
N ARG A 113 0.99 7.15 28.02
CA ARG A 113 2.02 7.27 29.07
C ARG A 113 1.49 8.02 30.30
N LEU A 114 0.78 9.13 30.10
CA LEU A 114 0.20 9.93 31.18
C LEU A 114 -0.87 9.14 31.96
N ARG A 115 -1.73 8.38 31.27
CA ARG A 115 -2.74 7.51 31.90
C ARG A 115 -2.10 6.39 32.71
N ALA A 116 -1.04 5.76 32.18
CA ALA A 116 -0.30 4.72 32.90
C ALA A 116 0.38 5.26 34.17
N LYS A 117 0.95 6.47 34.12
CA LYS A 117 1.54 7.14 35.29
C LYS A 117 0.50 7.48 36.36
N ARG A 118 -0.70 7.92 35.96
CA ARG A 118 -1.82 8.21 36.90
C ARG A 118 -2.36 6.96 37.58
N ARG A 119 -2.40 5.80 36.90
CA ARG A 119 -2.85 4.52 37.48
C ARG A 119 -1.88 3.90 38.49
N ARG A 120 -0.62 4.35 38.50
CA ARG A 120 0.43 3.86 39.41
C ARG A 120 0.62 4.72 40.66
N ARG A 121 -0.08 5.86 40.74
CA ARG A 121 -0.17 6.72 41.93
C ARG A 121 -1.50 6.47 42.61
#